data_AF-A0A924GN23-F1
#
_entry.id   AF-A0A924GN23-F1
#
_cell.length_a   1.000
_cell.length_b   1.000
_cell.length_c   1.000
_cell.angle_alpha   90.00
_cell.angle_beta   90.00
_cell.angle_gamma   90.00
#
_symmetry.space_group_name_H-M   'P 1'
#
loop_
_entity.id
_entity.type
_entity.pdbx_description
1 polymer ?
#
loop_
_entity_poly.entity_id
_entity_poly.type
_entity_poly.pdbx_seq_one_letter_code
_entity_poly.pdbx_strand_id
1 'polypeptide(L)'
;NEARAISLGYDVNRFKLLAFVISASLTGLAGSTKSLVFQLASLSDVHWHTSGDVVLMTLLGGLGTILGPVAGAVTIVGLENLLADKVGSWVPVIMGSIFVVCVLLFRRGLVGEIGALFNKSGPRV
;
A
#
# COMPACT_ATOMS: atom_id res chain seq x y z
N ASN A 1 -14.32 12.20 15.65
CA ASN A 1 -14.99 12.79 16.84
C ASN A 1 -14.12 13.92 17.38
N GLU A 2 -14.12 15.07 16.71
CA GLU A 2 -13.18 16.18 17.01
C GLU A 2 -13.72 17.12 18.08
N ALA A 3 -15.01 17.44 18.04
CA ALA A 3 -15.65 18.33 19.00
C ALA A 3 -15.45 17.88 20.46
N ARG A 4 -15.54 16.56 20.74
CA ARG A 4 -15.31 16.02 22.10
C ARG A 4 -13.85 16.14 22.56
N ALA A 5 -12.88 16.02 21.65
CA ALA A 5 -11.47 16.16 22.01
C ALA A 5 -11.11 17.63 22.33
N ILE A 6 -11.70 18.57 21.59
CA ILE A 6 -11.56 20.01 21.86
C ILE A 6 -12.18 20.37 23.22
N SER A 7 -13.35 19.81 23.56
CA SER A 7 -13.99 20.02 24.87
C SER A 7 -13.21 19.46 26.05
N LEU A 8 -12.31 18.48 25.83
CA LEU A 8 -11.38 17.94 26.83
C LEU A 8 -10.08 18.76 26.94
N GLY A 9 -9.96 19.88 26.22
CA GLY A 9 -8.78 20.75 26.22
C GLY A 9 -7.66 20.33 25.27
N TYR A 10 -7.92 19.37 24.38
CA TYR A 10 -6.93 18.84 23.45
C TYR A 10 -6.85 19.65 22.16
N ASP A 11 -5.65 20.04 21.75
CA ASP A 11 -5.41 20.74 20.50
C ASP A 11 -5.38 19.75 19.32
N VAL A 12 -6.56 19.40 18.81
CA VAL A 12 -6.76 18.44 17.70
C VAL A 12 -5.91 18.78 16.47
N ASN A 13 -5.67 20.08 16.21
CA ASN A 13 -4.89 20.51 15.06
C ASN A 13 -3.42 20.08 15.17
N ARG A 14 -2.82 20.15 16.36
CA ARG A 14 -1.45 19.67 16.59
C ARG A 14 -1.32 18.17 16.34
N PHE A 15 -2.31 17.38 16.73
CA PHE A 15 -2.26 15.92 16.52
C PHE A 15 -2.41 15.54 15.06
N LYS A 16 -3.30 16.23 14.32
CA LYS A 16 -3.40 16.05 12.87
C LYS A 16 -2.10 16.46 12.18
N LEU A 17 -1.53 17.60 12.57
CA LEU A 17 -0.26 18.09 12.01
C LEU A 17 0.87 17.11 12.30
N LEU A 18 0.97 16.59 13.53
CA LEU A 18 1.98 15.59 13.90
C LEU A 18 1.84 14.31 13.07
N ALA A 19 0.62 13.78 12.94
CA ALA A 19 0.35 12.60 12.12
C ALA A 19 0.71 12.82 10.65
N PHE A 20 0.41 14.01 10.11
CA PHE A 20 0.76 14.41 8.75
C PHE A 20 2.28 14.50 8.57
N VAL A 21 2.99 15.17 9.47
CA VAL A 21 4.46 15.34 9.41
C VAL A 21 5.18 13.99 9.47
N ILE A 22 4.74 13.08 10.34
CA ILE A 22 5.31 11.73 10.46
C ILE A 22 5.04 10.91 9.18
N SER A 23 3.83 10.99 8.61
CA SER A 23 3.49 10.27 7.38
C SER A 23 4.27 10.81 6.18
N ALA A 24 4.37 12.14 6.07
CA ALA A 24 5.10 12.82 5.01
C ALA A 24 6.61 12.55 5.08
N SER A 25 7.20 12.53 6.28
CA SER A 25 8.63 12.23 6.44
C SER A 25 8.97 10.80 6.05
N LEU A 26 8.15 9.81 6.44
CA LEU A 26 8.33 8.41 6.03
C LEU A 26 8.18 8.23 4.52
N THR A 27 7.15 8.84 3.92
CA THR A 27 6.91 8.77 2.48
C THR A 27 8.05 9.45 1.70
N GLY A 28 8.51 10.61 2.17
CA GLY A 28 9.63 11.34 1.57
C GLY A 28 10.94 10.56 1.64
N LEU A 29 11.21 9.86 2.75
CA LEU A 29 12.38 8.99 2.91
C LEU A 29 12.32 7.79 1.95
N ALA A 30 11.16 7.15 1.81
CA ALA A 30 10.97 6.07 0.85
C ALA A 30 11.20 6.54 -0.59
N GLY A 31 10.65 7.70 -0.98
CA GLY A 31 10.83 8.28 -2.31
C GLY A 31 12.27 8.70 -2.61
N SER A 32 12.97 9.32 -1.66
CA SER A 32 14.37 9.70 -1.84
C SER A 32 15.28 8.47 -1.99
N THR A 33 15.01 7.41 -1.23
CA THR A 33 15.70 6.12 -1.35
C THR A 33 15.48 5.50 -2.72
N LYS A 34 14.24 5.51 -3.23
CA LYS A 34 13.93 5.07 -4.60
C LYS A 34 14.76 5.86 -5.63
N SER A 35 14.75 7.19 -5.55
CA SER A 35 15.50 8.04 -6.50
C SER A 35 17.01 7.79 -6.46
N LEU A 36 17.58 7.50 -5.29
CA LEU A 36 19.00 7.17 -5.15
C LEU A 36 19.34 5.82 -5.79
N VAL A 37 18.48 4.81 -5.63
CA VAL A 37 18.68 3.46 -6.18
C VAL A 37 18.56 3.45 -7.70
N PHE A 38 17.56 4.14 -8.27
CA PHE A 38 17.30 4.12 -9.71
C PHE A 38 18.11 5.18 -10.48
N GLN A 39 18.81 6.10 -9.79
CA GLN A 39 19.66 7.17 -10.34
C GLN A 39 19.03 8.10 -11.40
N LEU A 40 17.75 7.90 -11.71
CA LEU A 40 16.96 8.65 -12.68
C LEU A 40 15.61 8.94 -12.04
N ALA A 41 15.19 10.21 -12.09
CA ALA A 41 13.83 10.62 -11.76
C ALA A 41 13.08 10.80 -13.08
N SER A 42 12.31 9.78 -13.48
CA SER A 42 11.57 9.82 -14.74
C SER A 42 10.21 10.49 -14.55
N LEU A 43 9.68 11.13 -15.60
CA LEU A 43 8.35 11.74 -15.59
C LEU A 43 7.24 10.72 -15.30
N SER A 44 7.52 9.44 -15.60
CA SER A 44 6.64 8.31 -15.31
C SER A 44 6.46 8.07 -13.80
N ASP A 45 7.45 8.42 -12.96
CA ASP A 45 7.38 8.19 -11.51
C ASP A 45 6.42 9.15 -10.81
N VAL A 46 6.22 10.34 -11.37
CA VAL A 46 5.34 11.40 -10.84
C VAL A 46 3.94 11.33 -11.44
N HIS A 47 3.68 10.35 -12.29
CA HIS A 47 2.38 10.15 -12.89
C HIS A 47 1.37 9.66 -11.85
N TRP A 48 0.08 9.95 -12.05
CA TRP A 48 -0.99 9.53 -11.15
C TRP A 48 -1.08 8.00 -10.98
N HIS A 49 -0.56 7.24 -11.95
CA HIS A 49 -0.46 5.78 -11.89
C HIS A 49 0.34 5.29 -10.66
N THR A 50 1.44 5.95 -10.31
CA THR A 50 2.28 5.57 -9.16
C THR A 50 1.51 5.60 -7.85
N SER A 51 0.55 6.53 -7.70
CA SER A 51 -0.33 6.57 -6.52
C SER A 51 -1.32 5.40 -6.50
N GLY A 52 -1.77 4.94 -7.68
CA GLY A 52 -2.58 3.74 -7.83
C GLY A 52 -1.85 2.48 -7.42
N ASP A 53 -0.56 2.36 -7.75
CA ASP A 53 0.27 1.21 -7.39
C ASP A 53 0.44 1.06 -5.87
N VAL A 54 0.66 2.17 -5.15
CA VAL A 54 0.76 2.14 -3.68
C VAL A 54 -0.57 1.68 -3.05
N VAL A 55 -1.70 2.14 -3.58
CA VAL A 55 -3.04 1.70 -3.13
C VAL A 55 -3.23 0.20 -3.43
N LEU A 56 -2.84 -0.25 -4.61
CA LEU A 56 -2.83 -1.65 -5.02
C LEU A 56 -2.04 -2.53 -4.04
N MET A 57 -0.81 -2.14 -3.69
CA MET A 57 0.03 -2.86 -2.74
C MET A 57 -0.64 -3.01 -1.37
N THR A 58 -1.26 -1.94 -0.86
CA THR A 58 -1.93 -1.96 0.45
C THR A 58 -3.22 -2.79 0.44
N LEU A 59 -4.02 -2.72 -0.63
CA LEU A 59 -5.26 -3.47 -0.76
C LEU A 59 -5.03 -4.96 -1.03
N LEU A 60 -4.11 -5.28 -1.94
CA LEU A 60 -3.73 -6.64 -2.26
C LEU A 60 -3.16 -7.34 -1.03
N GLY A 61 -2.29 -6.65 -0.31
CA GLY A 61 -1.71 -7.11 0.95
C GLY A 61 -2.70 -7.22 2.10
N GLY A 62 -3.63 -6.27 2.22
CA GLY A 62 -4.65 -6.18 3.26
C GLY A 62 -4.39 -5.06 4.27
N LEU A 63 -5.44 -4.33 4.64
CA LEU A 63 -5.39 -3.12 5.49
C LEU A 63 -5.26 -3.41 7.01
N GLY A 64 -5.32 -4.69 7.41
CA GLY A 64 -5.41 -5.08 8.83
C GLY A 64 -4.09 -5.11 9.60
N THR A 65 -2.94 -5.14 8.91
CA THR A 65 -1.62 -5.23 9.56
C THR A 65 -0.57 -4.45 8.77
N ILE A 66 0.56 -4.13 9.42
CA ILE A 66 1.72 -3.50 8.76
C ILE A 66 2.42 -4.45 7.77
N LEU A 67 2.27 -5.77 7.97
CA LEU A 67 2.86 -6.80 7.11
C LEU A 67 2.05 -7.01 5.81
N GLY A 68 0.75 -6.69 5.83
CA GLY A 68 -0.11 -6.73 4.65
C GLY A 68 0.48 -5.93 3.48
N PRO A 69 0.62 -4.59 3.61
CA PRO A 69 1.19 -3.75 2.57
C PRO A 69 2.58 -4.18 2.09
N VAL A 70 3.43 -4.72 2.98
CA VAL A 70 4.77 -5.20 2.61
C VAL A 70 4.68 -6.44 1.71
N ALA A 71 3.85 -7.43 2.08
CA ALA A 71 3.63 -8.61 1.23
C ALA A 71 2.98 -8.24 -0.11
N GLY A 72 2.04 -7.28 -0.09
CA GLY A 72 1.44 -6.74 -1.31
C GLY A 72 2.44 -6.02 -2.20
N ALA A 73 3.35 -5.22 -1.63
CA ALA A 73 4.44 -4.57 -2.36
C ALA A 73 5.37 -5.59 -3.04
N VAL A 74 5.80 -6.63 -2.32
CA VAL A 74 6.64 -7.69 -2.89
C VAL A 74 5.94 -8.38 -4.07
N THR A 75 4.64 -8.65 -3.95
CA THR A 75 3.86 -9.33 -4.99
C THR A 75 3.66 -8.46 -6.22
N ILE A 76 3.22 -7.20 -6.04
CA ILE A 76 2.98 -6.23 -7.12
C ILE A 76 4.29 -5.92 -7.84
N VAL A 77 5.34 -5.53 -7.10
CA VAL A 77 6.64 -5.17 -7.69
C VAL A 77 7.29 -6.39 -8.37
N GLY A 78 7.14 -7.59 -7.80
CA GLY A 78 7.59 -8.82 -8.44
C GLY A 78 6.87 -9.10 -9.75
N LEU A 79 5.54 -8.91 -9.79
CA LEU A 79 4.77 -9.03 -11.03
C LEU A 79 5.18 -7.98 -12.05
N GLU A 80 5.33 -6.73 -11.63
CA GLU A 80 5.74 -5.61 -12.47
C GLU A 80 7.08 -5.92 -13.14
N ASN A 81 8.06 -6.38 -12.38
CA ASN A 81 9.38 -6.71 -12.88
C ASN A 81 9.35 -7.87 -13.89
N LEU A 82 8.53 -8.90 -13.64
CA LEU A 82 8.37 -10.04 -14.57
C LEU A 82 7.60 -9.67 -15.86
N LEU A 83 6.65 -8.73 -15.77
CA LEU A 83 5.84 -8.29 -16.89
C LEU A 83 6.51 -7.18 -17.72
N ALA A 84 7.40 -6.41 -17.10
CA ALA A 84 8.17 -5.37 -17.75
C ALA A 84 8.95 -5.90 -18.96
N ASP A 85 9.57 -7.08 -18.83
CA ASP A 85 10.38 -7.70 -19.90
C ASP A 85 9.55 -8.25 -21.07
N LYS A 86 8.25 -8.56 -20.86
CA LYS A 86 7.43 -9.28 -21.85
C LYS A 86 6.35 -8.43 -22.52
N VAL A 87 5.79 -7.43 -21.85
CA VAL A 87 4.53 -6.79 -22.31
C VAL A 87 4.51 -5.27 -22.25
N GLY A 88 5.60 -4.62 -21.78
CA GLY A 88 5.88 -3.18 -21.89
C GLY A 88 4.67 -2.23 -21.77
N SER A 89 4.01 -1.91 -22.89
CA SER A 89 2.87 -0.98 -22.92
C SER A 89 1.58 -1.48 -22.26
N TRP A 90 1.38 -2.80 -22.10
CA TRP A 90 0.13 -3.35 -21.56
C TRP A 90 0.15 -3.58 -20.05
N VAL A 91 1.30 -3.36 -19.41
CA VAL A 91 1.49 -3.54 -17.96
C VAL A 91 0.44 -2.76 -17.13
N PRO A 92 0.13 -1.48 -17.43
CA PRO A 92 -0.86 -0.73 -16.66
C PRO A 92 -2.28 -1.32 -16.73
N VAL A 93 -2.64 -1.89 -17.88
CA VAL A 93 -3.94 -2.52 -18.09
C VAL A 93 -4.05 -3.81 -17.29
N ILE A 94 -2.98 -4.61 -17.25
CA ILE A 94 -2.94 -5.85 -16.48
C ILE A 94 -3.01 -5.53 -14.98
N MET A 95 -2.23 -4.58 -14.50
CA MET A 95 -2.25 -4.10 -13.10
C MET A 95 -3.63 -3.55 -12.71
N GLY A 96 -4.25 -2.75 -13.58
CA GLY A 96 -5.62 -2.27 -13.38
C GLY A 96 -6.67 -3.38 -13.34
N SER A 97 -6.50 -4.44 -14.15
CA SER A 97 -7.38 -5.60 -14.07
C SER A 97 -7.21 -6.37 -12.76
N ILE A 98 -5.96 -6.54 -12.30
CA ILE A 98 -5.63 -7.17 -11.02
C ILE A 98 -6.24 -6.37 -9.88
N PHE A 99 -6.17 -5.04 -9.94
CA PHE A 99 -6.84 -4.15 -8.98
C PHE A 99 -8.33 -4.46 -8.88
N VAL A 100 -9.04 -4.45 -10.00
CA VAL A 100 -10.50 -4.68 -10.04
C VAL A 100 -10.83 -6.09 -9.53
N VAL A 101 -10.11 -7.11 -9.99
CA VAL A 101 -10.30 -8.49 -9.58
C VAL A 101 -10.05 -8.66 -8.08
N CYS A 102 -8.99 -8.06 -7.55
CA CYS A 102 -8.66 -8.16 -6.13
C CYS A 102 -9.66 -7.43 -5.24
N VAL A 103 -10.13 -6.24 -5.64
CA VAL A 103 -11.17 -5.51 -4.89
C VAL A 103 -12.49 -6.28 -4.87
N LEU A 104 -12.83 -6.98 -5.95
CA LEU A 104 -14.06 -7.77 -6.04
C LEU A 104 -13.99 -9.11 -5.31
N LEU A 105 -12.85 -9.81 -5.37
CA LEU A 105 -12.67 -11.15 -4.79
C LEU A 105 -12.21 -11.12 -3.33
N PHE A 106 -11.30 -10.21 -2.97
CA PHE A 106 -10.66 -10.20 -1.66
C PHE A 106 -11.18 -9.05 -0.79
N ARG A 107 -12.35 -9.26 -0.17
CA ARG A 107 -12.93 -8.32 0.81
C ARG A 107 -12.07 -8.08 2.06
N ARG A 108 -11.00 -8.87 2.25
CA ARG A 108 -10.08 -8.86 3.41
C ARG A 108 -8.58 -8.72 3.06
N GLY A 109 -8.18 -8.76 1.78
CA GLY A 109 -6.78 -8.80 1.34
C GLY A 109 -6.08 -10.17 1.53
N LEU A 110 -4.95 -10.41 0.84
CA LEU A 110 -4.21 -11.69 0.85
C LEU A 110 -3.78 -12.12 2.25
N VAL A 111 -3.23 -11.20 3.06
CA VAL A 111 -2.77 -11.53 4.42
C VAL A 111 -3.96 -11.78 5.37
N GLY A 112 -5.12 -11.18 5.10
CA GLY A 112 -6.36 -11.44 5.84
C GLY A 112 -6.94 -12.84 5.60
N GLU A 113 -6.86 -13.34 4.37
CA GLU A 113 -7.28 -14.72 4.03
C GLU A 113 -6.25 -15.76 4.50
N ILE A 114 -4.95 -15.49 4.34
CA ILE A 114 -3.90 -16.39 4.84
C ILE A 114 -3.95 -16.47 6.37
N GLY A 115 -4.15 -15.35 7.08
CA GLY A 115 -4.34 -15.36 8.54
C GLY A 115 -5.61 -16.09 8.99
N ALA A 116 -6.71 -16.02 8.22
CA ALA A 116 -7.93 -16.77 8.49
C ALA A 116 -7.76 -18.29 8.26
N LEU A 117 -6.94 -18.68 7.28
CA LEU A 117 -6.57 -20.08 7.04
C LEU A 117 -5.63 -20.62 8.13
N PHE A 118 -4.64 -19.84 8.57
CA PHE A 118 -3.73 -20.22 9.66
C PHE A 118 -4.41 -20.29 11.04
N ASN A 119 -5.38 -19.41 11.32
CA ASN A 119 -6.14 -19.45 12.58
C ASN A 119 -7.14 -20.63 12.65
N LYS A 120 -7.33 -21.37 11.54
CA LYS A 120 -8.11 -22.62 11.55
C LYS A 120 -7.26 -23.86 11.91
N SER A 121 -5.94 -23.72 12.02
CA SER A 121 -4.98 -24.80 12.32
C SER A 121 -4.31 -24.71 13.69
N GLY A 122 -4.69 -23.77 14.56
CA GLY A 122 -4.27 -23.78 15.97
C GLY A 122 -5.12 -24.78 16.76
N PRO A 123 -4.51 -25.80 17.44
CA PRO A 123 -5.28 -26.79 18.17
C PRO A 123 -6.06 -26.12 19.29
N ARG A 124 -7.37 -26.40 19.33
CA ARG A 124 -8.20 -26.18 20.51
C ARG A 124 -7.63 -27.03 21.66
N VAL A 125 -6.90 -26.39 22.56
CA VAL A 125 -6.75 -26.83 23.95
C VAL A 125 -7.06 -25.66 24.86
#